data_AF-A0A3D0W8V5-F1
#
_entry.id   AF-A0A3D0W8V5-F1
#
_cell.length_a   1.000
_cell.length_b   1.000
_cell.length_c   1.000
_cell.angle_alpha   90.00
_cell.angle_beta   90.00
_cell.angle_gamma   90.00
#
_symmetry.space_group_name_H-M   'P 1'
#
loop_
_entity.id
_entity.type
_entity.pdbx_description
1 polymer ?
#
loop_
_entity_poly.entity_id
_entity_poly.type
_entity_poly.pdbx_seq_one_letter_code
_entity_poly.pdbx_strand_id
1 'polypeptide(L)' 'MKFAKINNELTVSDQITIEDLKEIHAQGYKTIFCNRPDHESDGQLDFS' A
#
# COMPACT_ATOMS: atom_id res chain seq x y z
N MET A 1 -7.20 -6.96 3.69
CA MET A 1 -5.81 -6.47 3.65
C MET A 1 -4.95 -7.32 4.57
N LYS A 2 -3.81 -7.85 4.11
CA LYS A 2 -2.89 -8.62 4.97
C LYS A 2 -1.64 -7.78 5.22
N PHE A 3 -1.42 -7.40 6.48
CA PHE A 3 -0.18 -6.75 6.90
C PHE A 3 0.77 -7.78 7.46
N ALA A 4 2.00 -7.80 6.94
CA ALA A 4 3.10 -8.56 7.49
C ALA A 4 4.14 -7.57 8.02
N LYS A 5 4.22 -7.46 9.35
CA LYS A 5 5.23 -6.64 10.00
C LYS A 5 6.59 -7.32 9.88
N ILE A 6 7.56 -6.66 9.24
CA ILE A 6 8.92 -7.18 9.09
C ILE A 6 9.75 -6.81 10.32
N ASN A 7 9.65 -5.56 10.75
CA ASN A 7 10.30 -5.03 11.95
C ASN A 7 9.52 -3.82 12.51
N ASN A 8 10.11 -3.05 13.41
CA ASN A 8 9.44 -1.90 14.02
C ASN A 8 9.23 -0.69 13.10
N GLU A 9 9.94 -0.64 11.97
CA GLU A 9 9.94 0.49 11.05
C GLU A 9 9.32 0.14 9.69
N LEU A 10 9.23 -1.15 9.35
CA LEU A 10 8.76 -1.64 8.07
C LEU A 10 7.68 -2.70 8.22
N THR A 11 6.55 -2.43 7.57
CA THR A 11 5.44 -3.36 7.38
C THR A 11 5.19 -3.46 5.89
N VAL A 12 4.98 -4.68 5.40
CA VAL A 12 4.59 -4.93 4.01
C VAL A 12 3.13 -5.36 3.95
N SER A 13 2.47 -5.06 2.85
CA SER A 13 1.11 -5.50 2.58
C SER A 13 0.95 -5.93 1.13
N ASP A 14 -0.15 -6.60 0.83
CA ASP A 14 -0.64 -6.73 -0.55
C ASP A 14 -1.04 -5.35 -1.13
N GLN A 15 -1.55 -5.33 -2.36
CA GLN A 15 -2.07 -4.13 -3.01
C GLN A 15 -3.11 -3.44 -2.12
N ILE A 16 -2.87 -2.16 -1.83
CA ILE A 16 -3.73 -1.32 -1.00
C ILE A 16 -4.79 -0.63 -1.87
N THR A 17 -5.96 -0.36 -1.30
CA THR A 17 -7.03 0.45 -1.88
C THR A 17 -7.05 1.85 -1.30
N ILE A 18 -7.87 2.75 -1.87
CA ILE A 18 -8.02 4.13 -1.36
C ILE A 18 -8.64 4.13 0.06
N GLU A 19 -9.52 3.18 0.36
CA GLU A 19 -10.19 3.09 1.66
C GLU A 19 -9.21 2.74 2.79
N ASP A 20 -8.19 1.93 2.48
CA ASP A 20 -7.15 1.51 3.41
C ASP A 20 -6.25 2.67 3.87
N LEU A 21 -6.15 3.76 3.09
CA LEU A 21 -5.29 4.91 3.42
C LEU A 21 -5.67 5.56 4.76
N LYS A 22 -6.97 5.56 5.11
CA LYS A 22 -7.42 6.08 6.41
C LYS A 22 -6.86 5.27 7.57
N GLU A 23 -6.88 3.94 7.43
CA GLU A 23 -6.38 3.04 8.46
C GLU A 23 -4.84 3.09 8.55
N ILE A 24 -4.15 3.10 7.41
CA ILE A 24 -2.69 3.25 7.34
C ILE A 24 -2.24 4.54 8.04
N HIS A 25 -2.93 5.66 7.77
CA HIS A 25 -2.62 6.94 8.42
C HIS A 25 -2.91 6.89 9.93
N ALA A 26 -4.02 6.29 10.36
CA ALA A 26 -4.36 6.13 11.77
C ALA A 26 -3.36 5.24 12.53
N GLN A 27 -2.73 4.27 11.85
CA GLN A 27 -1.67 3.43 12.41
C GLN A 27 -0.31 4.17 12.53
N GLY A 28 -0.21 5.40 12.01
CA GLY A 28 0.97 6.26 12.17
C GLY A 28 2.07 6.07 11.11
N TYR A 29 1.78 5.34 10.03
CA TYR A 29 2.70 5.25 8.89
C TYR A 29 2.79 6.59 8.16
N LYS A 30 4.00 7.02 7.81
CA LYS A 30 4.25 8.31 7.15
C LYS A 30 4.58 8.20 5.66
N THR A 31 5.08 7.05 5.24
CA THR A 31 5.60 6.83 3.89
C THR A 31 5.06 5.52 3.36
N ILE A 32 4.60 5.53 2.11
CA ILE A 32 4.15 4.35 1.39
C ILE A 32 5.08 4.17 0.20
N PHE A 33 5.60 2.96 0.02
CA PHE A 33 6.40 2.59 -1.14
C PHE A 33 5.56 1.71 -2.07
N CYS A 34 5.35 2.19 -3.29
CA CYS A 34 4.68 1.43 -4.34
C CYS A 34 5.72 0.66 -5.14
N ASN A 35 5.88 -0.64 -4.84
CA ASN A 35 6.81 -1.51 -5.58
C ASN A 35 6.18 -2.14 -6.83
N ARG A 36 4.88 -1.90 -7.07
CA ARG A 36 4.19 -2.36 -8.27
C ARG A 36 4.46 -1.38 -9.41
N PRO A 37 5.09 -1.81 -10.52
CA PRO A 37 5.28 -0.99 -11.71
C PRO A 37 3.96 -0.54 -12.34
N ASP A 38 4.05 0.51 -13.17
CA ASP A 38 2.94 0.94 -14.01
C ASP A 38 2.61 -0.12 -15.06
N HIS A 39 1.32 -0.28 -15.34
CA HIS A 39 0.71 -1.22 -16.30
C HIS A 39 1.00 -2.72 -16.06
N GLU A 40 1.24 -3.14 -14.82
CA GLU A 40 1.53 -4.56 -14.51
C GLU A 40 0.30 -5.48 -14.58
N SER A 41 -0.93 -4.98 -14.38
CA SER A 41 -2.15 -5.81 -14.49
C SER A 41 -3.40 -5.01 -14.84
N ASP A 42 -4.37 -5.65 -15.49
CA ASP A 42 -5.64 -5.05 -15.95
C ASP A 42 -6.46 -4.32 -14.87
N GLY A 43 -6.26 -4.63 -13.59
CA GLY A 43 -6.92 -3.96 -12.46
C GLY A 43 -6.22 -2.68 -11.97
N GLN A 44 -5.19 -2.19 -12.67
CA GLN A 44 -4.50 -0.96 -12.31
C GLN A 44 -5.29 0.27 -12.76
N LEU A 45 -5.44 1.24 -11.87
CA LEU A 45 -6.00 2.55 -12.21
C LEU A 45 -5.00 3.28 -13.10
N ASP A 46 -5.46 3.70 -14.28
CA ASP A 46 -4.71 4.61 -15.14
C ASP A 46 -4.98 6.05 -14.72
N PHE A 47 -3.93 6.84 -14.62
CA PHE A 47 -4.03 8.27 -14.31
C PHE A 47 -3.84 9.04 -15.64
N SER A 48 -4.95 9.42 -16.28
CA SER A 48 -4.96 10.35 -17.43
C SER A 48 -4.95 11.82 -16.99
#